data_AF-A0A975TMZ9-F1
#
_entry.id   AF-A0A975TMZ9-F1
#
_cell.length_a   1.000
_cell.length_b   1.000
_cell.length_c   1.000
_cell.angle_alpha   90.00
_cell.angle_beta   90.00
_cell.angle_gamma   90.00
#
_symmetry.space_group_name_H-M   'P 1'
#
loop_
_entity.id
_entity.type
_entity.pdbx_description
1 polymer ?
#
loop_
_entity_poly.entity_id
_entity_poly.type
_entity_poly.pdbx_seq_one_letter_code
_entity_poly.pdbx_strand_id
1 'polypeptide(L)'
;MDRTTSPDWDAVDTGDIILGPGVRIDQLTLMRQRYVNRVKFVSEGTKRVMVLGTELPHVGTDWDFDLADCTVTEDGRLITPAVARLQAEHPYLAAASDTLSEPSSPAGETLAPSQRPSRGKVEIPVQIGALVRRISTAVREKETAAVRRLRGEAELQISRCEGQAHEHLQGAIQHANDWLSQQDRIRRVLFEGVNEAVQRGYDFEVRALVPQVREILRRDVDPTREESSVLNAADVLLQEMPRRAGRPRRPSPPVRQRTKPTRAEKEARRTALPQARSLIGRLRVKELPAAEEKQLIEDLVPLAKAAGDLLSVAERHGVEEWVKKLADPTQWPPADEEAAAAAESEPNSSAVPGGAPARLVPVAAAVRGALKKAARERSTTNWKRLEDQLGSALPRLKNSELVQVLIQVDRATAGNEPLLSSLLAAGDPHFAHQYYRRVVAALGLEAPDDDEDLRDVLEADVERVFTDWRFR
;
A
#
# COMPACT_ATOMS: atom_id res chain seq x y z
N MET A 1 -20.96 25.84 -6.28
CA MET A 1 -22.11 26.10 -7.16
C MET A 1 -22.98 24.85 -7.25
N ASP A 2 -24.31 25.03 -7.30
CA ASP A 2 -25.26 23.94 -7.54
C ASP A 2 -25.05 23.34 -8.96
N ARG A 3 -25.36 22.06 -9.14
CA ARG A 3 -25.20 21.32 -10.42
C ARG A 3 -26.09 21.88 -11.54
N THR A 4 -27.01 22.78 -11.22
CA THR A 4 -28.04 23.33 -12.12
C THR A 4 -27.74 24.75 -12.59
N THR A 5 -26.73 25.43 -12.04
CA THR A 5 -26.38 26.81 -12.40
C THR A 5 -25.06 26.82 -13.17
N SER A 6 -25.11 27.23 -14.45
CA SER A 6 -23.89 27.48 -15.23
C SER A 6 -23.20 28.75 -14.71
N PRO A 7 -21.88 28.75 -14.52
CA PRO A 7 -21.13 29.96 -14.20
C PRO A 7 -21.30 31.00 -15.31
N ASP A 8 -21.28 32.28 -14.94
CA ASP A 8 -21.11 33.37 -15.90
C ASP A 8 -19.64 33.45 -16.28
N TRP A 9 -19.34 33.08 -17.52
CA TRP A 9 -17.98 32.99 -18.05
C TRP A 9 -17.45 34.33 -18.58
N ASP A 10 -18.34 35.33 -18.77
CA ASP A 10 -18.03 36.62 -19.38
C ASP A 10 -18.05 37.78 -18.36
N ALA A 11 -18.26 37.48 -17.07
CA ALA A 11 -18.24 38.47 -16.00
C ALA A 11 -16.81 39.01 -15.80
N VAL A 12 -16.66 40.32 -16.05
CA VAL A 12 -15.39 41.05 -16.24
C VAL A 12 -14.50 41.15 -14.98
N ASP A 13 -14.99 40.75 -13.81
CA ASP A 13 -14.31 40.90 -12.51
C ASP A 13 -14.25 39.61 -11.67
N THR A 14 -14.61 38.48 -12.26
CA THR A 14 -14.56 37.19 -11.57
C THR A 14 -13.18 36.58 -11.75
N GLY A 15 -12.40 36.49 -10.68
CA GLY A 15 -11.16 35.70 -10.65
C GLY A 15 -11.38 34.25 -11.11
N ASP A 16 -10.30 33.48 -11.27
CA ASP A 16 -10.35 32.14 -11.86
C ASP A 16 -11.49 31.27 -11.28
N ILE A 17 -12.39 30.83 -12.17
CA ILE A 17 -13.55 30.02 -11.81
C ILE A 17 -13.10 28.58 -11.51
N ILE A 18 -13.30 28.14 -10.27
CA ILE A 18 -13.02 26.75 -9.84
C ILE A 18 -14.31 25.94 -9.77
N LEU A 19 -14.37 24.84 -10.52
CA LEU A 19 -15.55 23.98 -10.61
C LEU A 19 -15.47 22.75 -9.69
N GLY A 20 -16.59 22.41 -9.06
CA GLY A 20 -16.73 21.11 -8.38
C GLY A 20 -16.72 19.95 -9.38
N PRO A 21 -16.52 18.70 -8.93
CA PRO A 21 -16.34 17.55 -9.82
C PRO A 21 -17.64 17.13 -10.52
N GLY A 22 -18.80 17.62 -10.04
CA GLY A 22 -20.11 17.35 -10.62
C GLY A 22 -20.65 18.44 -11.53
N VAL A 23 -19.92 19.54 -11.73
CA VAL A 23 -20.35 20.64 -12.63
C VAL A 23 -19.85 20.34 -14.03
N ARG A 24 -20.79 20.14 -14.95
CA ARG A 24 -20.49 19.89 -16.37
C ARG A 24 -20.20 21.21 -17.08
N ILE A 25 -19.15 21.20 -17.90
CA ILE A 25 -18.82 22.29 -18.82
C ILE A 25 -18.99 21.76 -20.25
N ASP A 26 -19.57 22.55 -21.14
CA ASP A 26 -19.66 22.17 -22.54
C ASP A 26 -18.28 22.33 -23.22
N GLN A 27 -18.04 21.51 -24.23
CA GLN A 27 -16.73 21.42 -24.88
C GLN A 27 -16.34 22.71 -25.61
N LEU A 28 -17.30 23.47 -26.14
CA LEU A 28 -17.02 24.73 -26.82
C LEU A 28 -16.58 25.81 -25.83
N THR A 29 -17.20 25.88 -24.66
CA THR A 29 -16.79 26.78 -23.57
C THR A 29 -15.42 26.38 -23.02
N LEU A 30 -15.16 25.08 -22.81
CA LEU A 30 -13.83 24.61 -22.38
C LEU A 30 -12.75 24.92 -23.43
N MET A 31 -13.05 24.81 -24.72
CA MET A 31 -12.13 25.22 -25.79
C MET A 31 -11.87 26.73 -25.79
N ARG A 32 -12.89 27.55 -25.52
CA ARG A 32 -12.74 29.02 -25.40
C ARG A 32 -11.90 29.41 -24.18
N GLN A 33 -12.18 28.80 -23.02
CA GLN A 33 -11.46 29.03 -21.76
C GLN A 33 -10.07 28.37 -21.73
N ARG A 34 -9.82 27.42 -22.63
CA ARG A 34 -8.57 26.64 -22.81
C ARG A 34 -8.21 25.70 -21.66
N TYR A 35 -8.59 26.04 -20.44
CA TYR A 35 -8.57 25.16 -19.28
C TYR A 35 -9.62 25.61 -18.27
N VAL A 36 -9.97 24.73 -17.34
CA VAL A 36 -10.73 25.09 -16.14
C VAL A 36 -10.15 24.37 -14.93
N ASN A 37 -10.01 25.09 -13.83
CA ASN A 37 -9.59 24.50 -12.57
C ASN A 37 -10.78 23.79 -11.90
N ARG A 38 -10.52 22.60 -11.35
CA ARG A 38 -11.48 21.77 -10.64
C ARG A 38 -11.05 21.54 -9.21
N VAL A 39 -12.02 21.32 -8.35
CA VAL A 39 -11.81 20.93 -6.96
C VAL A 39 -12.63 19.69 -6.64
N LYS A 40 -12.05 18.77 -5.87
CA LYS A 40 -12.77 17.66 -5.23
C LYS A 40 -12.24 17.50 -3.81
N PHE A 41 -12.99 16.81 -2.95
CA PHE A 41 -12.51 16.42 -1.64
C PHE A 41 -12.26 14.93 -1.61
N VAL A 42 -11.04 14.53 -1.28
CA VAL A 42 -10.67 13.14 -0.98
C VAL A 42 -10.54 12.99 0.53
N SER A 43 -10.60 11.75 1.02
CA SER A 43 -10.44 11.47 2.43
C SER A 43 -9.03 10.95 2.66
N GLU A 44 -8.27 11.61 3.55
CA GLU A 44 -6.97 11.17 4.03
C GLU A 44 -7.10 10.92 5.54
N GLY A 45 -7.20 9.65 5.92
CA GLY A 45 -7.53 9.30 7.30
C GLY A 45 -8.94 9.78 7.71
N THR A 46 -9.01 10.56 8.78
CA THR A 46 -10.24 11.23 9.25
C THR A 46 -10.44 12.63 8.65
N LYS A 47 -9.48 13.13 7.86
CA LYS A 47 -9.49 14.48 7.30
C LYS A 47 -10.04 14.45 5.86
N ARG A 48 -10.84 15.47 5.52
CA ARG A 48 -11.24 15.76 4.14
C ARG A 48 -10.17 16.68 3.56
N VAL A 49 -9.41 16.17 2.61
CA VAL A 49 -8.36 16.93 1.93
C VAL A 49 -8.88 17.42 0.59
N MET A 50 -8.74 18.72 0.37
CA MET A 50 -9.11 19.35 -0.88
C MET A 50 -8.05 19.02 -1.93
N VAL A 51 -8.46 18.50 -3.08
CA VAL A 51 -7.60 18.21 -4.23
C VAL A 51 -8.02 19.11 -5.37
N LEU A 52 -7.05 19.77 -5.99
CA LEU A 52 -7.24 20.53 -7.20
C LEU A 52 -6.93 19.69 -8.43
N GLY A 53 -7.58 20.01 -9.52
CA GLY A 53 -7.27 19.47 -10.83
C GLY A 53 -7.43 20.54 -11.89
N THR A 54 -6.93 20.29 -13.10
CA THR A 54 -7.09 21.17 -14.24
C THR A 54 -7.61 20.37 -15.40
N GLU A 55 -8.79 20.74 -15.90
CA GLU A 55 -9.40 20.12 -17.07
C GLU A 55 -8.99 20.85 -18.34
N LEU A 56 -8.54 20.07 -19.32
CA LEU A 56 -8.10 20.55 -20.62
C LEU A 56 -8.97 19.99 -21.75
N PRO A 57 -9.18 20.77 -22.84
CA PRO A 57 -9.85 20.31 -24.03
C PRO A 57 -9.24 19.02 -24.55
N HIS A 58 -10.07 18.01 -24.79
CA HIS A 58 -9.68 16.72 -25.40
C HIS A 58 -8.70 15.83 -24.59
N VAL A 59 -8.20 16.29 -23.43
CA VAL A 59 -7.31 15.52 -22.55
C VAL A 59 -8.04 15.04 -21.28
N GLY A 60 -8.97 15.85 -20.75
CA GLY A 60 -9.67 15.57 -19.50
C GLY A 60 -9.03 16.27 -18.30
N THR A 61 -9.39 15.85 -17.08
CA THR A 61 -8.90 16.48 -15.85
C THR A 61 -7.63 15.82 -15.33
N ASP A 62 -6.56 16.60 -15.27
CA ASP A 62 -5.33 16.26 -14.59
C ASP A 62 -5.49 16.55 -13.09
N TRP A 63 -5.30 15.53 -12.25
CA TRP A 63 -5.32 15.62 -10.79
C TRP A 63 -3.95 15.30 -10.18
N ASP A 64 -2.92 15.12 -11.01
CA ASP A 64 -1.60 14.61 -10.63
C ASP A 64 -0.66 15.74 -10.19
N PHE A 65 -1.14 16.53 -9.23
CA PHE A 65 -0.37 17.57 -8.56
C PHE A 65 -1.04 17.95 -7.23
N ASP A 66 -0.23 18.40 -6.28
CA ASP A 66 -0.70 18.81 -4.96
C ASP A 66 -1.19 20.27 -4.98
N LEU A 67 -2.06 20.64 -4.04
CA LEU A 67 -2.43 22.02 -3.77
C LEU A 67 -1.18 22.88 -3.50
N ALA A 68 -0.16 22.29 -2.86
CA ALA A 68 1.13 22.93 -2.59
C ALA A 68 1.96 23.22 -3.86
N ASP A 69 1.60 22.65 -5.00
CA ASP A 69 2.23 22.91 -6.29
C ASP A 69 1.54 24.03 -7.08
N CYS A 70 0.43 24.55 -6.57
CA CYS A 70 -0.32 25.64 -7.20
C CYS A 70 0.14 27.00 -6.67
N THR A 71 0.20 28.00 -7.54
CA THR A 71 0.49 29.39 -7.14
C THR A 71 -0.67 30.31 -7.50
N VAL A 72 -0.86 31.37 -6.73
CA VAL A 72 -1.81 32.43 -7.08
C VAL A 72 -1.02 33.65 -7.56
N THR A 73 -1.34 34.18 -8.73
CA THR A 73 -0.70 35.38 -9.30
C THR A 73 -1.19 36.65 -8.60
N GLU A 74 -0.52 37.78 -8.86
CA GLU A 74 -0.88 39.08 -8.25
C GLU A 74 -2.31 39.54 -8.62
N ASP A 75 -2.82 39.13 -9.78
CA ASP A 75 -4.21 39.34 -10.24
C ASP A 75 -5.20 38.29 -9.70
N GLY A 76 -4.78 37.42 -8.77
CA GLY A 76 -5.65 36.47 -8.09
C GLY A 76 -5.97 35.20 -8.88
N ARG A 77 -5.21 34.88 -9.94
CA ARG A 77 -5.41 33.66 -10.75
C ARG A 77 -4.66 32.47 -10.21
N LEU A 78 -5.28 31.30 -10.27
CA LEU A 78 -4.74 30.04 -9.78
C LEU A 78 -3.98 29.32 -10.91
N ILE A 79 -2.66 29.32 -10.81
CA ILE A 79 -1.76 28.62 -11.72
C ILE A 79 -1.42 27.26 -11.12
N THR A 80 -1.96 26.21 -11.72
CA THR A 80 -1.59 24.83 -11.40
C THR A 80 -0.40 24.38 -12.25
N PRO A 81 0.29 23.28 -11.90
CA PRO A 81 1.35 22.71 -12.74
C PRO A 81 0.92 22.38 -14.17
N ALA A 82 -0.34 21.98 -14.37
CA ALA A 82 -0.90 21.77 -15.70
C ALA A 82 -1.03 23.09 -16.48
N VAL A 83 -1.47 24.17 -15.82
CA VAL A 83 -1.54 25.52 -16.42
C VAL A 83 -0.14 26.05 -16.75
N ALA A 84 0.83 25.86 -15.85
CA ALA A 84 2.22 26.27 -16.08
C ALA A 84 2.84 25.56 -17.30
N ARG A 85 2.57 24.25 -17.48
CA ARG A 85 2.98 23.49 -18.68
C ARG A 85 2.36 24.07 -19.95
N LEU A 86 1.06 24.37 -19.95
CA LEU A 86 0.38 24.96 -21.10
C LEU A 86 0.93 26.34 -21.47
N GLN A 87 1.22 27.18 -20.47
CA GLN A 87 1.83 28.48 -20.69
C GLN A 87 3.25 28.35 -21.26
N ALA A 88 4.02 27.35 -20.82
CA ALA A 88 5.35 27.07 -21.35
C ALA A 88 5.32 26.56 -22.81
N GLU A 89 4.34 25.72 -23.15
CA GLU A 89 4.14 25.21 -24.51
C GLU A 89 3.58 26.28 -25.47
N HIS A 90 2.87 27.27 -24.93
CA HIS A 90 2.24 28.35 -25.68
C HIS A 90 2.54 29.73 -25.04
N PRO A 91 3.76 30.28 -25.23
CA PRO A 91 4.21 31.50 -24.54
C PRO A 91 3.38 32.76 -24.81
N TYR A 92 2.66 32.79 -25.94
CA TYR A 92 1.72 33.87 -26.29
C TYR A 92 0.49 33.93 -25.36
N LEU A 93 0.26 32.90 -24.54
CA LEU A 93 -0.79 32.87 -23.52
C LEU A 93 -0.42 33.60 -22.24
N ALA A 94 0.86 33.70 -21.92
CA ALA A 94 1.34 34.48 -20.78
C ALA A 94 1.20 35.99 -21.05
N ALA A 95 1.36 36.42 -22.31
CA ALA A 95 1.27 37.82 -22.71
C ALA A 95 -0.18 38.33 -22.92
N ALA A 96 -1.13 37.42 -23.18
CA ALA A 96 -2.53 37.79 -23.38
C ALA A 96 -3.26 38.21 -22.08
N SER A 97 -2.68 37.92 -20.91
CA SER A 97 -3.22 38.38 -19.62
C SER A 97 -2.73 39.77 -19.20
N ASP A 98 -1.69 40.32 -19.84
CA ASP A 98 -1.04 41.56 -19.37
C ASP A 98 -1.24 42.79 -20.27
N THR A 99 -1.96 42.68 -21.39
CA THR A 99 -2.20 43.84 -22.27
C THR A 99 -3.56 43.82 -23.00
N LEU A 100 -4.57 44.47 -22.41
CA LEU A 100 -5.49 45.30 -23.19
C LEU A 100 -4.83 46.67 -23.38
N SER A 101 -3.85 46.74 -24.28
CA SER A 101 -3.38 48.01 -24.87
C SER A 101 -2.68 47.72 -26.20
N GLU A 102 -3.22 48.31 -27.25
CA GLU A 102 -2.82 48.17 -28.65
C GLU A 102 -1.37 48.57 -28.95
N PRO A 103 -0.80 48.10 -30.08
CA PRO A 103 0.62 48.26 -30.39
C PRO A 103 0.92 49.65 -30.98
N SER A 104 1.99 50.27 -30.50
CA SER A 104 2.68 51.36 -31.20
C SER A 104 4.18 51.11 -31.16
N SER A 105 4.73 50.76 -32.32
CA SER A 105 6.16 50.90 -32.66
C SER A 105 6.33 52.18 -33.50
N PRO A 106 7.55 52.63 -33.84
CA PRO A 106 8.87 52.47 -33.19
C PRO A 106 9.66 53.81 -33.14
N ALA A 107 10.81 53.89 -32.45
CA ALA A 107 12.05 54.58 -32.90
C ALA A 107 13.10 54.81 -31.79
N GLY A 108 14.34 54.41 -32.07
CA GLY A 108 15.62 55.03 -31.65
C GLY A 108 16.00 54.91 -30.16
N GLU A 109 17.24 54.77 -29.70
CA GLU A 109 18.59 54.78 -30.27
C GLU A 109 19.54 54.08 -29.27
N THR A 110 20.25 53.06 -29.73
CA THR A 110 21.71 52.95 -29.78
C THR A 110 22.61 53.59 -28.67
N LEU A 111 23.33 52.70 -27.97
CA LEU A 111 24.70 52.77 -27.38
C LEU A 111 24.98 53.51 -26.05
N ALA A 112 25.33 52.74 -25.00
CA ALA A 112 26.73 52.50 -24.55
C ALA A 112 26.79 51.62 -23.28
N PRO A 113 27.86 50.82 -23.07
CA PRO A 113 27.95 49.82 -22.00
C PRO A 113 28.50 50.45 -20.72
N SER A 114 27.66 50.64 -19.71
CA SER A 114 28.10 51.06 -18.39
C SER A 114 28.05 49.91 -17.39
N GLN A 115 29.08 49.89 -16.58
CA GLN A 115 29.55 48.79 -15.74
C GLN A 115 28.48 48.30 -14.77
N ARG A 116 28.34 46.97 -14.66
CA ARG A 116 27.53 46.31 -13.64
C ARG A 116 28.02 46.75 -12.25
N PRO A 117 27.18 47.39 -11.41
CA PRO A 117 27.38 47.27 -9.98
C PRO A 117 27.14 45.80 -9.63
N SER A 118 28.03 45.25 -8.80
CA SER A 118 27.94 43.88 -8.32
C SER A 118 26.55 43.60 -7.79
N ARG A 119 25.89 42.61 -8.39
CA ARG A 119 24.68 41.99 -7.82
C ARG A 119 25.02 41.62 -6.38
N GLY A 120 24.45 42.36 -5.43
CA GLY A 120 24.15 41.81 -4.12
C GLY A 120 23.44 40.48 -4.38
N LYS A 121 23.91 39.42 -3.71
CA LYS A 121 23.22 38.13 -3.67
C LYS A 121 21.80 38.41 -3.18
N VAL A 122 20.87 38.56 -4.11
CA VAL A 122 19.46 38.33 -3.84
C VAL A 122 19.38 36.82 -3.65
N GLU A 123 19.46 36.38 -2.40
CA GLU A 123 19.18 34.99 -2.04
C GLU A 123 17.74 34.72 -2.51
N ILE A 124 17.64 33.91 -3.55
CA ILE A 124 16.36 33.43 -4.10
C ILE A 124 15.58 32.82 -2.93
N PRO A 125 14.28 33.12 -2.75
CA PRO A 125 13.49 32.53 -1.68
C PRO A 125 13.58 31.00 -1.77
N VAL A 126 14.15 30.35 -0.75
CA VAL A 126 14.17 28.89 -0.67
C VAL A 126 12.71 28.46 -0.59
N GLN A 127 12.19 27.86 -1.66
CA GLN A 127 10.83 27.33 -1.67
C GLN A 127 10.78 26.16 -0.68
N ILE A 128 10.32 26.42 0.55
CA ILE A 128 10.19 25.43 1.63
C ILE A 128 9.43 24.19 1.15
N GLY A 129 8.38 24.38 0.34
CA GLY A 129 7.65 23.29 -0.31
C GLY A 129 8.51 22.43 -1.24
N ALA A 130 9.45 23.02 -1.99
CA ALA A 130 10.37 22.26 -2.82
C ALA A 130 11.36 21.43 -1.99
N LEU A 131 11.79 21.95 -0.84
CA LEU A 131 12.68 21.22 0.09
C LEU A 131 11.95 20.05 0.74
N VAL A 132 10.71 20.24 1.19
CA VAL A 132 9.85 19.16 1.70
C VAL A 132 9.65 18.07 0.65
N ARG A 133 9.31 18.43 -0.61
CA ARG A 133 9.17 17.46 -1.71
C ARG A 133 10.44 16.67 -1.98
N ARG A 134 11.59 17.34 -1.98
CA ARG A 134 12.89 16.68 -2.18
C ARG A 134 13.18 15.68 -1.06
N ILE A 135 12.85 16.00 0.19
CA ILE A 135 12.99 15.08 1.33
C ILE A 135 12.09 13.86 1.12
N SER A 136 10.80 14.06 0.87
CA SER A 136 9.85 12.95 0.68
C SER A 136 10.22 12.07 -0.51
N THR A 137 10.70 12.67 -1.61
CA THR A 137 11.18 11.93 -2.78
C THR A 137 12.41 11.10 -2.45
N ALA A 138 13.41 11.69 -1.78
CA ALA A 138 14.62 10.96 -1.39
C ALA A 138 14.33 9.80 -0.42
N VAL A 139 13.35 9.95 0.47
CA VAL A 139 12.86 8.87 1.35
C VAL A 139 12.22 7.75 0.52
N ARG A 140 11.35 8.09 -0.43
CA ARG A 140 10.68 7.13 -1.32
C ARG A 140 11.66 6.34 -2.19
N GLU A 141 12.63 7.03 -2.77
CA GLU A 141 13.68 6.41 -3.60
C GLU A 141 14.76 5.67 -2.78
N LYS A 142 14.68 5.75 -1.45
CA LYS A 142 15.60 5.13 -0.47
C LYS A 142 17.05 5.61 -0.63
N GLU A 143 17.25 6.89 -0.95
CA GLU A 143 18.56 7.51 -1.08
C GLU A 143 19.04 8.06 0.28
N THR A 144 19.59 7.21 1.15
CA THR A 144 19.94 7.59 2.53
C THR A 144 20.93 8.76 2.62
N ALA A 145 21.91 8.82 1.71
CA ALA A 145 22.83 9.96 1.63
C ALA A 145 22.13 11.27 1.26
N ALA A 146 21.17 11.24 0.33
CA ALA A 146 20.40 12.41 -0.07
C ALA A 146 19.48 12.89 1.04
N VAL A 147 18.80 11.96 1.73
CA VAL A 147 17.94 12.28 2.89
C VAL A 147 18.73 12.96 4.00
N ARG A 148 19.93 12.48 4.36
CA ARG A 148 20.76 13.15 5.39
C ARG A 148 21.15 14.56 5.00
N ARG A 149 21.55 14.80 3.74
CA ARG A 149 21.89 16.16 3.27
C ARG A 149 20.69 17.10 3.30
N LEU A 150 19.55 16.66 2.75
CA LEU A 150 18.34 17.47 2.65
C LEU A 150 17.73 17.77 4.02
N ARG A 151 17.80 16.82 4.95
CA ARG A 151 17.41 17.03 6.36
C ARG A 151 18.29 18.09 7.02
N GLY A 152 19.61 18.06 6.81
CA GLY A 152 20.50 19.12 7.30
C GLY A 152 20.22 20.50 6.66
N GLU A 153 19.90 20.53 5.36
CA GLU A 153 19.45 21.75 4.66
C GLU A 153 18.16 22.30 5.29
N ALA A 154 17.19 21.43 5.62
CA ALA A 154 15.93 21.79 6.25
C ALA A 154 16.09 22.31 7.69
N GLU A 155 16.96 21.69 8.50
CA GLU A 155 17.27 22.17 9.86
C GLU A 155 17.81 23.61 9.87
N LEU A 156 18.58 24.00 8.85
CA LEU A 156 19.09 25.38 8.72
C LEU A 156 18.00 26.39 8.34
N GLN A 157 16.92 25.95 7.69
CA GLN A 157 15.82 26.81 7.27
C GLN A 157 14.73 26.93 8.33
N ILE A 158 14.67 26.02 9.32
CA ILE A 158 13.56 25.96 10.29
C ILE A 158 13.38 27.26 11.09
N SER A 159 14.48 27.93 11.42
CA SER A 159 14.49 29.20 12.17
C SER A 159 14.05 30.41 11.33
N ARG A 160 13.96 30.25 10.02
CA ARG A 160 13.52 31.26 9.05
C ARG A 160 12.06 31.08 8.63
N CYS A 161 11.39 30.02 9.12
CA CYS A 161 10.02 29.66 8.76
C CYS A 161 9.08 29.97 9.92
N GLU A 162 7.88 30.48 9.61
CA GLU A 162 6.79 30.69 10.57
C GLU A 162 5.48 30.08 10.04
N GLY A 163 4.52 29.82 10.94
CA GLY A 163 3.20 29.30 10.59
C GLY A 163 3.24 27.92 9.92
N GLN A 164 2.36 27.68 8.95
CA GLN A 164 2.22 26.38 8.27
C GLN A 164 3.50 25.89 7.58
N ALA A 165 4.32 26.82 7.07
CA ALA A 165 5.58 26.44 6.42
C ALA A 165 6.60 25.87 7.44
N HIS A 166 6.57 26.37 8.67
CA HIS A 166 7.36 25.81 9.78
C HIS A 166 6.88 24.41 10.15
N GLU A 167 5.56 24.23 10.32
CA GLU A 167 4.97 22.93 10.66
C GLU A 167 5.26 21.86 9.60
N HIS A 168 5.12 22.19 8.31
CA HIS A 168 5.42 21.25 7.22
C HIS A 168 6.90 20.89 7.14
N LEU A 169 7.79 21.87 7.31
CA LEU A 169 9.23 21.62 7.29
C LEU A 169 9.66 20.78 8.51
N GLN A 170 9.10 21.07 9.69
CA GLN A 170 9.35 20.30 10.90
C GLN A 170 8.83 18.86 10.78
N GLY A 171 7.63 18.66 10.21
CA GLY A 171 7.09 17.34 9.91
C GLY A 171 7.97 16.55 8.94
N ALA A 172 8.46 17.20 7.88
CA ALA A 172 9.38 16.56 6.92
C ALA A 172 10.73 16.19 7.56
N ILE A 173 11.28 17.03 8.43
CA ILE A 173 12.49 16.73 9.20
C ILE A 173 12.24 15.53 10.13
N GLN A 174 11.12 15.51 10.84
CA GLN A 174 10.78 14.42 11.75
C GLN A 174 10.65 13.09 10.99
N HIS A 175 9.90 13.09 9.89
CA HIS A 175 9.76 11.91 9.04
C HIS A 175 11.12 11.42 8.50
N ALA A 176 11.99 12.33 8.05
CA ALA A 176 13.34 11.99 7.63
C ALA A 176 14.17 11.40 8.77
N ASN A 177 14.05 11.93 10.00
CA ASN A 177 14.77 11.42 11.17
C ASN A 177 14.31 10.02 11.58
N ASP A 178 13.01 9.76 11.56
CA ASP A 178 12.46 8.45 11.90
C ASP A 178 12.91 7.39 10.88
N TRP A 179 12.84 7.74 9.59
CA TRP A 179 13.33 6.87 8.52
C TRP A 179 14.85 6.62 8.61
N LEU A 180 15.66 7.66 8.84
CA LEU A 180 17.11 7.52 9.02
C LEU A 180 17.43 6.64 10.24
N SER A 181 16.70 6.79 11.34
CA SER A 181 16.87 5.96 12.54
C SER A 181 16.61 4.48 12.27
N GLN A 182 15.63 4.17 11.41
CA GLN A 182 15.36 2.80 10.95
C GLN A 182 16.51 2.28 10.07
N GLN A 183 17.02 3.07 9.13
CA GLN A 183 18.15 2.68 8.28
C GLN A 183 19.43 2.46 9.11
N ASP A 184 19.71 3.33 10.09
CA ASP A 184 20.85 3.20 11.00
C ASP A 184 20.72 1.97 11.92
N ARG A 185 19.49 1.54 12.29
CA ARG A 185 19.26 0.25 12.96
C ARG A 185 19.62 -0.93 12.06
N ILE A 186 19.14 -0.94 10.82
CA ILE A 186 19.43 -2.01 9.85
C ILE A 186 20.95 -2.11 9.61
N ARG A 187 21.61 -0.97 9.39
CA ARG A 187 23.07 -0.88 9.23
C ARG A 187 23.79 -1.49 10.43
N ARG A 188 23.43 -1.08 11.66
CA ARG A 188 24.05 -1.62 12.90
C ARG A 188 23.91 -3.13 13.01
N VAL A 189 22.71 -3.67 12.83
CA VAL A 189 22.46 -5.13 12.94
C VAL A 189 23.31 -5.91 11.93
N LEU A 190 23.43 -5.41 10.70
CA LEU A 190 24.23 -6.09 9.67
C LEU A 190 25.73 -6.02 9.97
N PHE A 191 26.24 -4.87 10.42
CA PHE A 191 27.65 -4.74 10.80
C PHE A 191 27.99 -5.57 12.04
N GLU A 192 27.09 -5.64 13.02
CA GLU A 192 27.25 -6.50 14.19
C GLU A 192 27.27 -7.97 13.78
N GLY A 193 26.36 -8.40 12.90
CA GLY A 193 26.35 -9.76 12.36
C GLY A 193 27.62 -10.12 11.57
N VAL A 194 28.13 -9.20 10.73
CA VAL A 194 29.42 -9.41 10.05
C VAL A 194 30.55 -9.51 11.07
N ASN A 195 30.62 -8.62 12.05
CA ASN A 195 31.66 -8.65 13.08
C ASN A 195 31.63 -9.95 13.91
N GLU A 196 30.45 -10.41 14.32
CA GLU A 196 30.27 -11.68 15.03
C GLU A 196 30.71 -12.87 14.18
N ALA A 197 30.30 -12.90 12.90
CA ALA A 197 30.70 -13.96 11.96
C ALA A 197 32.22 -13.95 11.71
N VAL A 198 32.84 -12.78 11.61
CA VAL A 198 34.30 -12.62 11.49
C VAL A 198 35.01 -13.13 12.74
N GLN A 199 34.56 -12.74 13.94
CA GLN A 199 35.15 -13.16 15.21
C GLN A 199 35.04 -14.66 15.43
N ARG A 200 33.92 -15.27 15.01
CA ARG A 200 33.69 -16.73 15.14
C ARG A 200 34.27 -17.54 13.98
N GLY A 201 34.73 -16.90 12.91
CA GLY A 201 35.24 -17.58 11.70
C GLY A 201 34.15 -18.30 10.91
N TYR A 202 32.92 -17.77 10.91
CA TYR A 202 31.78 -18.36 10.18
C TYR A 202 31.80 -17.95 8.71
N ASP A 203 32.59 -18.67 7.93
CA ASP A 203 32.86 -18.40 6.53
C ASP A 203 31.58 -18.22 5.66
N PHE A 204 30.55 -19.02 5.92
CA PHE A 204 29.28 -18.96 5.19
C PHE A 204 28.50 -17.67 5.49
N GLU A 205 28.44 -17.26 6.75
CA GLU A 205 27.71 -16.07 7.19
C GLU A 205 28.40 -14.80 6.72
N VAL A 206 29.73 -14.73 6.79
CA VAL A 206 30.51 -13.63 6.22
C VAL A 206 30.22 -13.47 4.72
N ARG A 207 30.18 -14.58 3.97
CA ARG A 207 29.89 -14.55 2.52
C ARG A 207 28.46 -14.09 2.21
N ALA A 208 27.50 -14.37 3.09
CA ALA A 208 26.10 -13.99 2.92
C ALA A 208 25.84 -12.52 3.31
N LEU A 209 26.50 -12.01 4.35
CA LEU A 209 26.23 -10.69 4.93
C LEU A 209 27.03 -9.56 4.27
N VAL A 210 28.28 -9.80 3.88
CA VAL A 210 29.15 -8.75 3.26
C VAL A 210 28.52 -8.11 2.01
N PRO A 211 27.90 -8.85 1.06
CA PRO A 211 27.21 -8.24 -0.08
C PRO A 211 26.05 -7.33 0.32
N GLN A 212 25.31 -7.68 1.38
CA GLN A 212 24.18 -6.88 1.87
C GLN A 212 24.65 -5.58 2.49
N VAL A 213 25.74 -5.63 3.29
CA VAL A 213 26.38 -4.43 3.85
C VAL A 213 26.87 -3.50 2.74
N ARG A 214 27.53 -4.05 1.70
CA ARG A 214 28.02 -3.25 0.56
C ARG A 214 26.89 -2.60 -0.25
N GLU A 215 25.74 -3.26 -0.40
CA GLU A 215 24.58 -2.67 -1.08
C GLU A 215 24.01 -1.48 -0.31
N ILE A 216 23.93 -1.56 1.02
CA ILE A 216 23.49 -0.45 1.86
C ILE A 216 24.50 0.70 1.77
N LEU A 217 25.79 0.42 1.92
CA LEU A 217 26.84 1.46 1.82
C LEU A 217 26.82 2.20 0.47
N ARG A 218 26.41 1.56 -0.63
CA ARG A 218 26.33 2.23 -1.95
C ARG A 218 25.33 3.39 -1.95
N ARG A 219 24.25 3.27 -1.18
CA ARG A 219 23.18 4.28 -1.12
C ARG A 219 23.38 5.25 0.03
N ASP A 220 24.38 4.98 0.88
CA ASP A 220 24.55 5.56 2.19
C ASP A 220 25.87 6.34 2.33
N VAL A 221 26.06 6.94 3.50
CA VAL A 221 27.33 7.60 3.83
C VAL A 221 28.46 6.58 4.02
N ASP A 222 29.68 7.05 3.79
CA ASP A 222 30.90 6.25 3.91
C ASP A 222 30.99 5.51 5.25
N PRO A 223 31.58 4.30 5.27
CA PRO A 223 31.77 3.54 6.50
C PRO A 223 32.65 4.29 7.50
N THR A 224 32.27 4.21 8.77
CA THR A 224 33.11 4.66 9.88
C THR A 224 34.41 3.86 9.93
N ARG A 225 35.40 4.31 10.71
CA ARG A 225 36.67 3.58 10.87
C ARG A 225 36.47 2.17 11.43
N GLU A 226 35.53 2.01 12.35
CA GLU A 226 35.19 0.72 12.96
C GLU A 226 34.54 -0.22 11.93
N GLU A 227 33.53 0.28 11.20
CA GLU A 227 32.87 -0.46 10.11
C GLU A 227 33.86 -0.85 8.99
N SER A 228 34.78 0.03 8.65
CA SER A 228 35.84 -0.24 7.68
C SER A 228 36.79 -1.33 8.18
N SER A 229 37.13 -1.34 9.48
CA SER A 229 37.93 -2.39 10.09
C SER A 229 37.23 -3.77 10.02
N VAL A 230 35.93 -3.81 10.31
CA VAL A 230 35.11 -5.02 10.22
C VAL A 230 35.07 -5.55 8.78
N LEU A 231 34.86 -4.69 7.79
CA LEU A 231 34.86 -5.08 6.39
C LEU A 231 36.24 -5.57 5.92
N ASN A 232 37.32 -4.91 6.33
CA ASN A 232 38.68 -5.35 6.02
C ASN A 232 38.96 -6.74 6.60
N ALA A 233 38.55 -7.00 7.85
CA ALA A 233 38.70 -8.31 8.48
C ALA A 233 37.87 -9.39 7.77
N ALA A 234 36.66 -9.05 7.34
CA ALA A 234 35.81 -9.93 6.54
C ALA A 234 36.44 -10.24 5.16
N ASP A 235 37.02 -9.25 4.50
CA ASP A 235 37.71 -9.43 3.21
C ASP A 235 38.95 -10.32 3.35
N VAL A 236 39.74 -10.17 4.42
CA VAL A 236 40.86 -11.07 4.73
C VAL A 236 40.38 -12.51 4.87
N LEU A 237 39.31 -12.75 5.64
CA LEU A 237 38.74 -14.10 5.78
C LEU A 237 38.27 -14.66 4.44
N LEU A 238 37.54 -13.88 3.63
CA LEU A 238 37.07 -14.30 2.31
C LEU A 238 38.23 -14.63 1.35
N GLN A 239 39.36 -13.91 1.45
CA GLN A 239 40.57 -14.18 0.66
C GLN A 239 41.33 -15.44 1.12
N GLU A 240 41.25 -15.79 2.41
CA GLU A 240 41.90 -17.00 2.95
C GLU A 240 41.13 -18.30 2.68
N MET A 241 39.80 -18.23 2.48
CA MET A 241 38.96 -19.42 2.25
C MET A 241 39.41 -20.33 1.08
N PRO A 242 39.74 -19.81 -0.13
CA PRO A 242 40.23 -20.64 -1.22
C PRO A 242 41.57 -21.32 -0.91
N ARG A 243 42.42 -20.67 -0.08
CA ARG A 243 43.73 -21.19 0.33
C ARG A 243 43.59 -22.35 1.32
N ARG A 244 42.55 -22.34 2.16
CA ARG A 244 42.22 -23.43 3.10
C ARG A 244 41.62 -24.65 2.38
N ALA A 245 40.85 -24.44 1.32
CA ALA A 245 40.26 -25.52 0.51
C ALA A 245 41.30 -26.30 -0.33
N GLY A 246 42.49 -25.73 -0.57
CA GLY A 246 43.58 -26.35 -1.32
C GLY A 246 44.52 -27.27 -0.53
N ARG A 247 44.34 -27.43 0.80
CA ARG A 247 45.11 -28.42 1.58
C ARG A 247 44.47 -29.82 1.41
N PRO A 248 45.26 -30.89 1.18
CA PRO A 248 44.71 -32.25 1.05
C PRO A 248 44.01 -32.63 2.36
N ARG A 249 42.68 -32.76 2.32
CA ARG A 249 41.87 -33.21 3.46
C ARG A 249 42.22 -34.66 3.76
N ARG A 250 42.63 -34.93 5.01
CA ARG A 250 42.58 -36.29 5.59
C ARG A 250 41.18 -36.88 5.37
N PRO A 251 41.06 -38.18 5.04
CA PRO A 251 39.77 -38.80 4.78
C PRO A 251 38.93 -38.74 6.06
N SER A 252 37.88 -37.92 6.01
CA SER A 252 36.85 -37.90 7.04
C SER A 252 35.84 -39.02 6.74
N PRO A 253 35.25 -39.66 7.75
CA PRO A 253 34.27 -40.73 7.56
C PRO A 253 33.06 -40.21 6.77
N PRO A 254 32.32 -41.09 6.05
CA PRO A 254 31.36 -40.68 5.05
C PRO A 254 30.22 -39.87 5.69
N VAL A 255 30.25 -38.56 5.46
CA VAL A 255 29.12 -37.67 5.71
C VAL A 255 28.05 -38.06 4.69
N ARG A 256 26.89 -38.52 5.17
CA ARG A 256 25.69 -38.77 4.35
C ARG A 256 25.44 -37.55 3.47
N GLN A 257 25.71 -37.70 2.19
CA GLN A 257 25.34 -36.71 1.18
C GLN A 257 23.82 -36.59 1.20
N ARG A 258 23.27 -35.45 1.66
CA ARG A 258 21.86 -35.11 1.39
C ARG A 258 21.75 -34.96 -0.11
N THR A 259 21.28 -36.00 -0.77
CA THR A 259 20.93 -36.02 -2.19
C THR A 259 20.00 -34.85 -2.48
N LYS A 260 20.31 -34.07 -3.51
CA LYS A 260 19.44 -32.98 -3.98
C LYS A 260 18.05 -33.58 -4.27
N PRO A 261 16.96 -32.95 -3.81
CA PRO A 261 15.63 -33.51 -3.97
C PRO A 261 15.30 -33.66 -5.46
N THR A 262 14.82 -34.84 -5.82
CA THR A 262 14.40 -35.19 -7.18
C THR A 262 13.26 -34.28 -7.65
N ARG A 263 13.03 -34.21 -8.97
CA ARG A 263 11.92 -33.40 -9.53
C ARG A 263 10.56 -33.82 -8.96
N ALA A 264 10.35 -35.12 -8.77
CA ALA A 264 9.14 -35.68 -8.15
C ALA A 264 8.98 -35.26 -6.68
N GLU A 265 10.06 -35.25 -5.89
CA GLU A 265 10.03 -34.75 -4.50
C GLU A 265 9.73 -33.26 -4.42
N LYS A 266 10.22 -32.46 -5.39
CA LYS A 266 9.90 -31.03 -5.46
C LYS A 266 8.44 -30.77 -5.81
N GLU A 267 7.88 -31.55 -6.73
CA GLU A 267 6.46 -31.45 -7.09
C GLU A 267 5.56 -31.89 -5.93
N ALA A 268 5.88 -33.00 -5.26
CA ALA A 268 5.17 -33.46 -4.06
C ALA A 268 5.23 -32.44 -2.90
N ARG A 269 6.38 -31.79 -2.70
CA ARG A 269 6.54 -30.70 -1.71
C ARG A 269 5.65 -29.49 -2.01
N ARG A 270 5.52 -29.13 -3.29
CA ARG A 270 4.72 -27.96 -3.73
C ARG A 270 3.23 -28.19 -3.58
N THR A 271 2.76 -29.43 -3.74
CA THR A 271 1.33 -29.78 -3.52
C THR A 271 1.02 -29.99 -2.04
N ALA A 272 1.94 -30.59 -1.28
CA ALA A 272 1.71 -30.89 0.13
C ALA A 272 1.68 -29.64 1.03
N LEU A 273 2.46 -28.59 0.71
CA LEU A 273 2.52 -27.37 1.52
C LEU A 273 1.18 -26.63 1.66
N PRO A 274 0.45 -26.28 0.58
CA PRO A 274 -0.83 -25.59 0.72
C PRO A 274 -1.88 -26.47 1.40
N GLN A 275 -1.87 -27.79 1.17
CA GLN A 275 -2.77 -28.73 1.83
C GLN A 275 -2.49 -28.83 3.33
N ALA A 276 -1.21 -28.92 3.74
CA ALA A 276 -0.81 -28.91 5.14
C ALA A 276 -1.25 -27.62 5.83
N ARG A 277 -1.04 -26.45 5.22
CA ARG A 277 -1.46 -25.16 5.78
C ARG A 277 -2.98 -25.03 5.93
N SER A 278 -3.74 -25.56 4.98
CA SER A 278 -5.20 -25.59 5.06
C SER A 278 -5.68 -26.42 6.25
N LEU A 279 -5.08 -27.58 6.51
CA LEU A 279 -5.41 -28.42 7.67
C LEU A 279 -4.97 -27.78 8.99
N ILE A 280 -3.80 -27.14 9.04
CA ILE A 280 -3.31 -26.37 10.20
C ILE A 280 -4.29 -25.22 10.51
N GLY A 281 -4.80 -24.52 9.49
CA GLY A 281 -5.79 -23.46 9.65
C GLY A 281 -7.11 -23.98 10.23
N ARG A 282 -7.59 -25.14 9.77
CA ARG A 282 -8.80 -25.78 10.32
C ARG A 282 -8.61 -26.18 11.78
N LEU A 283 -7.50 -26.82 12.13
CA LEU A 283 -7.18 -27.24 13.50
C LEU A 283 -7.02 -26.08 14.50
N ARG A 284 -6.86 -24.84 14.03
CA ARG A 284 -6.79 -23.64 14.90
C ARG A 284 -8.18 -23.10 15.27
N VAL A 285 -9.25 -23.58 14.65
CA VAL A 285 -10.62 -23.18 14.98
C VAL A 285 -11.03 -23.83 16.30
N LYS A 286 -11.52 -23.03 17.26
CA LYS A 286 -11.77 -23.44 18.66
C LYS A 286 -12.88 -24.49 18.86
N GLU A 287 -13.73 -24.74 17.87
CA GLU A 287 -14.92 -25.60 18.00
C GLU A 287 -14.94 -26.68 16.91
N LEU A 288 -14.09 -27.69 17.03
CA LEU A 288 -14.12 -28.89 16.18
C LEU A 288 -14.61 -30.09 17.01
N PRO A 289 -15.55 -30.90 16.49
CA PRO A 289 -15.93 -32.15 17.14
C PRO A 289 -14.72 -33.09 17.21
N ALA A 290 -14.59 -33.83 18.31
CA ALA A 290 -13.43 -34.67 18.55
C ALA A 290 -13.21 -35.66 17.39
N ALA A 291 -14.22 -36.38 16.89
CA ALA A 291 -14.01 -37.25 15.74
C ALA A 291 -13.39 -36.55 14.50
N GLU A 292 -13.75 -35.30 14.23
CA GLU A 292 -13.22 -34.53 13.10
C GLU A 292 -11.81 -33.99 13.38
N GLU A 293 -11.53 -33.52 14.59
CA GLU A 293 -10.18 -33.09 14.99
C GLU A 293 -9.17 -34.23 14.84
N LYS A 294 -9.56 -35.47 15.17
CA LYS A 294 -8.70 -36.66 15.01
C LYS A 294 -8.31 -36.89 13.58
N GLN A 295 -9.31 -36.90 12.70
CA GLN A 295 -9.14 -37.17 11.27
C GLN A 295 -8.26 -36.11 10.61
N LEU A 296 -8.42 -34.84 11.00
CA LEU A 296 -7.61 -33.74 10.50
C LEU A 296 -6.15 -33.83 10.92
N ILE A 297 -5.87 -34.30 12.14
CA ILE A 297 -4.51 -34.54 12.61
C ILE A 297 -3.89 -35.72 11.86
N GLU A 298 -4.63 -36.82 11.67
CA GLU A 298 -4.18 -38.01 10.92
C GLU A 298 -3.84 -37.66 9.46
N ASP A 299 -4.66 -36.84 8.80
CA ASP A 299 -4.43 -36.38 7.42
C ASP A 299 -3.27 -35.37 7.31
N LEU A 300 -3.01 -34.59 8.37
CA LEU A 300 -1.94 -33.59 8.40
C LEU A 300 -0.54 -34.22 8.50
N VAL A 301 -0.38 -35.33 9.21
CA VAL A 301 0.92 -36.00 9.43
C VAL A 301 1.69 -36.32 8.12
N PRO A 302 1.10 -37.02 7.13
CA PRO A 302 1.81 -37.33 5.89
C PRO A 302 2.14 -36.08 5.07
N LEU A 303 1.26 -35.06 5.10
CA LEU A 303 1.45 -33.80 4.37
C LEU A 303 2.56 -32.94 5.01
N ALA A 304 2.62 -32.87 6.33
CA ALA A 304 3.67 -32.18 7.06
C ALA A 304 5.05 -32.85 6.84
N LYS A 305 5.08 -34.19 6.80
CA LYS A 305 6.30 -34.95 6.47
C LYS A 305 6.77 -34.71 5.03
N ALA A 306 5.85 -34.58 4.08
CA ALA A 306 6.16 -34.27 2.69
C ALA A 306 6.61 -32.81 2.49
N ALA A 307 6.00 -31.85 3.21
CA ALA A 307 6.36 -30.43 3.16
C ALA A 307 7.72 -30.14 3.84
N GLY A 308 8.04 -30.86 4.91
CA GLY A 308 9.36 -30.85 5.56
C GLY A 308 9.77 -29.45 6.03
N ASP A 309 10.88 -28.95 5.50
CA ASP A 309 11.49 -27.66 5.83
C ASP A 309 10.76 -26.44 5.25
N LEU A 310 9.76 -26.65 4.39
CA LEU A 310 8.91 -25.57 3.86
C LEU A 310 7.87 -25.08 4.87
N LEU A 311 7.62 -25.85 5.93
CA LEU A 311 6.82 -25.41 7.07
C LEU A 311 7.70 -24.57 8.02
N SER A 312 7.14 -23.45 8.48
CA SER A 312 7.78 -22.60 9.48
C SER A 312 8.05 -23.38 10.77
N VAL A 313 8.96 -22.85 11.59
CA VAL A 313 9.30 -23.47 12.88
C VAL A 313 8.07 -23.57 13.79
N ALA A 314 7.21 -22.55 13.80
CA ALA A 314 5.97 -22.53 14.57
C ALA A 314 4.93 -23.56 14.06
N GLU A 315 4.76 -23.69 12.75
CA GLU A 315 3.86 -24.69 12.15
C GLU A 315 4.33 -26.12 12.48
N ARG A 316 5.65 -26.38 12.43
CA ARG A 316 6.21 -27.69 12.79
C ARG A 316 6.01 -28.02 14.27
N HIS A 317 6.20 -27.05 15.15
CA HIS A 317 5.95 -27.22 16.57
C HIS A 317 4.47 -27.53 16.86
N GLY A 318 3.54 -26.80 16.21
CA GLY A 318 2.10 -27.07 16.34
C GLY A 318 1.71 -28.45 15.84
N VAL A 319 2.28 -28.91 14.72
CA VAL A 319 2.07 -30.28 14.21
C VAL A 319 2.58 -31.32 15.23
N GLU A 320 3.75 -31.11 15.83
CA GLU A 320 4.29 -32.01 16.86
C GLU A 320 3.40 -32.06 18.12
N GLU A 321 2.82 -30.94 18.53
CA GLU A 321 1.87 -30.88 19.65
C GLU A 321 0.58 -31.65 19.33
N TRP A 322 0.02 -31.50 18.14
CA TRP A 322 -1.16 -32.25 17.71
C TRP A 322 -0.89 -33.75 17.53
N VAL A 323 0.29 -34.13 17.06
CA VAL A 323 0.70 -35.55 16.99
C VAL A 323 0.85 -36.15 18.39
N LYS A 324 1.37 -35.39 19.36
CA LYS A 324 1.39 -35.82 20.76
C LYS A 324 -0.03 -35.94 21.33
N LYS A 325 -0.93 -35.03 20.96
CA LYS A 325 -2.36 -35.07 21.31
C LYS A 325 -3.03 -36.36 20.81
N LEU A 326 -2.73 -36.78 19.58
CA LEU A 326 -3.22 -38.02 18.99
C LEU A 326 -2.67 -39.29 19.68
N ALA A 327 -1.46 -39.20 20.24
CA ALA A 327 -0.81 -40.30 20.94
C ALA A 327 -1.30 -40.48 22.39
N ASP A 328 -2.06 -39.53 22.94
CA ASP A 328 -2.64 -39.59 24.28
C ASP A 328 -4.11 -40.10 24.22
N PRO A 329 -4.37 -41.37 24.60
CA PRO A 329 -5.71 -41.96 24.51
C PRO A 329 -6.73 -41.30 25.44
N THR A 330 -6.28 -40.52 26.43
CA THR A 330 -7.11 -39.90 27.46
C THR A 330 -7.86 -38.67 26.95
N GLN A 331 -7.47 -38.15 25.78
CA GLN A 331 -8.03 -36.92 25.20
C GLN A 331 -9.12 -37.17 24.14
N TRP A 332 -9.37 -38.43 23.77
CA TRP A 332 -10.50 -38.82 22.93
C TRP A 332 -11.52 -39.61 23.74
N PRO A 333 -12.80 -39.20 23.79
CA PRO A 333 -13.83 -40.03 24.39
C PRO A 333 -13.95 -41.36 23.61
N PRO A 334 -14.21 -42.49 24.30
CA PRO A 334 -14.44 -43.76 23.63
C PRO A 334 -15.66 -43.65 22.71
N ALA A 335 -15.57 -44.28 21.52
CA ALA A 335 -16.60 -44.21 20.47
C ALA A 335 -18.03 -44.59 20.95
N ASP A 336 -18.13 -45.28 22.08
CA ASP A 336 -19.38 -45.71 22.68
C ASP A 336 -20.09 -44.59 23.49
N GLU A 337 -19.38 -43.55 23.95
CA GLU A 337 -19.97 -42.38 24.63
C GLU A 337 -20.46 -41.31 23.63
N GLU A 338 -19.80 -41.16 22.47
CA GLU A 338 -20.18 -40.20 21.43
C GLU A 338 -21.48 -40.63 20.71
N ALA A 339 -21.73 -41.95 20.61
CA ALA A 339 -22.99 -42.52 20.13
C ALA A 339 -24.14 -42.39 21.16
N ALA A 340 -23.84 -42.39 22.47
CA ALA A 340 -24.83 -42.22 23.52
C ALA A 340 -25.22 -40.74 23.72
N ALA A 341 -24.26 -39.82 23.63
CA ALA A 341 -24.52 -38.37 23.71
C ALA A 341 -25.29 -37.84 22.49
N ALA A 342 -25.12 -38.46 21.31
CA ALA A 342 -25.87 -38.13 20.10
C ALA A 342 -27.34 -38.62 20.11
N ALA A 343 -27.71 -39.53 21.03
CA ALA A 343 -29.04 -40.14 21.07
C ALA A 343 -30.03 -39.41 22.01
N GLU A 344 -29.57 -38.60 22.96
CA GLU A 344 -30.43 -37.90 23.94
C GLU A 344 -30.64 -36.41 23.65
N SER A 345 -30.01 -35.88 22.60
CA SER A 345 -30.17 -34.48 22.19
C SER A 345 -30.66 -34.39 20.75
N GLU A 346 -31.98 -34.38 20.57
CA GLU A 346 -32.75 -33.56 19.61
C GLU A 346 -34.23 -34.05 19.64
N PRO A 347 -35.25 -33.17 19.47
CA PRO A 347 -35.12 -31.88 18.79
C PRO A 347 -35.70 -30.71 19.58
N ASN A 348 -34.96 -29.61 19.65
CA ASN A 348 -35.59 -28.30 19.75
C ASN A 348 -34.80 -27.27 18.94
N SER A 349 -35.18 -27.19 17.65
CA SER A 349 -35.02 -26.07 16.73
C SER A 349 -34.43 -24.79 17.32
N SER A 350 -33.15 -24.54 17.05
CA SER A 350 -32.68 -23.28 16.42
C SER A 350 -31.17 -23.25 16.18
N ALA A 351 -30.83 -22.87 14.94
CA ALA A 351 -29.61 -22.17 14.53
C ALA A 351 -28.35 -23.01 14.24
N VAL A 352 -28.41 -23.70 13.10
CA VAL A 352 -27.32 -23.64 12.11
C VAL A 352 -27.12 -22.18 11.67
N PRO A 353 -25.89 -21.70 11.40
CA PRO A 353 -25.69 -20.69 10.37
C PRO A 353 -24.80 -21.30 9.29
N GLY A 354 -25.28 -21.76 8.13
CA GLY A 354 -26.53 -21.47 7.45
C GLY A 354 -26.11 -21.00 6.06
N GLY A 355 -26.36 -21.82 5.03
CA GLY A 355 -26.51 -21.27 3.69
C GLY A 355 -27.46 -20.08 3.79
N ALA A 356 -27.06 -18.93 3.25
CA ALA A 356 -27.82 -17.70 3.38
C ALA A 356 -29.31 -17.97 3.11
N PRO A 357 -30.25 -17.39 3.88
CA PRO A 357 -31.67 -17.51 3.62
C PRO A 357 -31.93 -17.35 2.12
N ALA A 358 -32.65 -18.26 1.47
CA ALA A 358 -32.83 -18.26 0.01
C ALA A 358 -33.29 -16.89 -0.54
N ARG A 359 -33.97 -16.09 0.29
CA ARG A 359 -34.36 -14.69 0.02
C ARG A 359 -33.21 -13.70 -0.20
N LEU A 360 -31.99 -13.97 0.30
CA LEU A 360 -30.84 -13.08 0.20
C LEU A 360 -30.03 -13.30 -1.09
N VAL A 361 -30.21 -14.43 -1.78
CA VAL A 361 -29.48 -14.73 -3.04
C VAL A 361 -29.78 -13.71 -4.14
N PRO A 362 -31.04 -13.31 -4.41
CA PRO A 362 -31.33 -12.26 -5.39
C PRO A 362 -30.77 -10.90 -4.99
N VAL A 363 -30.78 -10.59 -3.68
CA VAL A 363 -30.23 -9.36 -3.13
C VAL A 363 -28.72 -9.31 -3.31
N ALA A 364 -28.02 -10.41 -3.02
CA ALA A 364 -26.58 -10.53 -3.25
C ALA A 364 -26.21 -10.40 -4.73
N ALA A 365 -27.01 -10.95 -5.65
CA ALA A 365 -26.80 -10.76 -7.08
C ALA A 365 -26.95 -9.29 -7.51
N ALA A 366 -27.96 -8.59 -6.99
CA ALA A 366 -28.20 -7.17 -7.26
C ALA A 366 -27.06 -6.29 -6.70
N VAL A 367 -26.66 -6.52 -5.45
CA VAL A 367 -25.53 -5.83 -4.81
C VAL A 367 -24.22 -6.11 -5.57
N ARG A 368 -23.97 -7.36 -5.97
CA ARG A 368 -22.81 -7.71 -6.79
C ARG A 368 -22.81 -6.97 -8.13
N GLY A 369 -23.97 -6.86 -8.79
CA GLY A 369 -24.10 -6.10 -10.03
C GLY A 369 -23.76 -4.61 -9.85
N ALA A 370 -24.25 -3.99 -8.78
CA ALA A 370 -23.92 -2.61 -8.43
C ALA A 370 -22.42 -2.43 -8.11
N LEU A 371 -21.80 -3.36 -7.38
CA LEU A 371 -20.36 -3.32 -7.08
C LEU A 371 -19.50 -3.51 -8.34
N LYS A 372 -19.89 -4.40 -9.26
CA LYS A 372 -19.23 -4.53 -10.57
C LYS A 372 -19.31 -3.24 -11.39
N LYS A 373 -20.46 -2.57 -11.36
CA LYS A 373 -20.63 -1.27 -12.01
C LYS A 373 -19.71 -0.21 -11.36
N ALA A 374 -19.68 -0.15 -10.03
CA ALA A 374 -18.79 0.75 -9.30
C ALA A 374 -17.30 0.49 -9.60
N ALA A 375 -16.91 -0.79 -9.73
CA ALA A 375 -15.57 -1.21 -10.14
C ALA A 375 -15.19 -0.66 -11.53
N ARG A 376 -16.08 -0.82 -12.51
CA ARG A 376 -15.89 -0.30 -13.89
C ARG A 376 -15.81 1.22 -13.94
N GLU A 377 -16.60 1.90 -13.11
CA GLU A 377 -16.61 3.35 -12.98
C GLU A 377 -15.45 3.89 -12.11
N ARG A 378 -14.59 3.00 -11.58
CA ARG A 378 -13.49 3.32 -10.67
C ARG A 378 -13.94 4.16 -9.46
N SER A 379 -15.04 3.75 -8.84
CA SER A 379 -15.60 4.43 -7.68
C SER A 379 -15.86 3.46 -6.52
N THR A 380 -15.68 3.94 -5.29
CA THR A 380 -16.12 3.26 -4.07
C THR A 380 -17.58 3.61 -3.77
N THR A 381 -18.25 2.78 -2.99
CA THR A 381 -19.67 2.95 -2.64
C THR A 381 -19.92 2.69 -1.16
N ASN A 382 -21.12 3.00 -0.68
CA ASN A 382 -21.56 2.70 0.69
C ASN A 382 -22.99 2.17 0.66
N TRP A 383 -23.46 1.64 1.79
CA TRP A 383 -24.80 1.04 1.87
C TRP A 383 -25.91 2.02 1.53
N LYS A 384 -25.82 3.28 1.98
CA LYS A 384 -26.81 4.31 1.64
C LYS A 384 -26.92 4.55 0.12
N ARG A 385 -25.78 4.58 -0.58
CA ARG A 385 -25.73 4.74 -2.03
C ARG A 385 -26.24 3.48 -2.75
N LEU A 386 -26.00 2.29 -2.20
CA LEU A 386 -26.57 1.05 -2.72
C LEU A 386 -28.09 0.98 -2.51
N GLU A 387 -28.60 1.46 -1.38
CA GLU A 387 -30.04 1.63 -1.13
C GLU A 387 -30.66 2.58 -2.14
N ASP A 388 -30.04 3.73 -2.37
CA ASP A 388 -30.51 4.72 -3.37
C ASP A 388 -30.47 4.17 -4.80
N GLN A 389 -29.48 3.34 -5.15
CA GLN A 389 -29.30 2.78 -6.49
C GLN A 389 -30.19 1.56 -6.77
N LEU A 390 -30.42 0.72 -5.76
CA LEU A 390 -31.15 -0.55 -5.90
C LEU A 390 -32.62 -0.42 -5.49
N GLY A 391 -32.99 0.60 -4.71
CA GLY A 391 -34.35 0.88 -4.30
C GLY A 391 -35.04 -0.35 -3.69
N SER A 392 -36.18 -0.74 -4.24
CA SER A 392 -36.94 -1.91 -3.76
C SER A 392 -36.22 -3.26 -3.89
N ALA A 393 -35.13 -3.33 -4.66
CA ALA A 393 -34.30 -4.53 -4.77
C ALA A 393 -33.40 -4.75 -3.55
N LEU A 394 -33.21 -3.74 -2.69
CA LEU A 394 -32.52 -3.84 -1.43
C LEU A 394 -33.51 -3.60 -0.27
N PRO A 395 -34.08 -4.66 0.33
CA PRO A 395 -34.97 -4.50 1.48
C PRO A 395 -34.19 -3.97 2.69
N ARG A 396 -34.90 -3.51 3.72
CA ARG A 396 -34.24 -3.14 5.00
C ARG A 396 -33.63 -4.40 5.63
N LEU A 397 -32.31 -4.48 5.61
CA LEU A 397 -31.53 -5.61 6.13
C LEU A 397 -30.99 -5.29 7.53
N LYS A 398 -30.95 -6.30 8.39
CA LYS A 398 -30.21 -6.23 9.66
C LYS A 398 -28.71 -6.39 9.42
N ASN A 399 -27.87 -5.95 10.36
CA ASN A 399 -26.40 -6.02 10.23
C ASN A 399 -25.87 -7.44 9.95
N SER A 400 -26.50 -8.48 10.52
CA SER A 400 -26.14 -9.88 10.23
C SER A 400 -26.49 -10.31 8.80
N GLU A 401 -27.57 -9.78 8.24
CA GLU A 401 -27.99 -10.06 6.86
C GLU A 401 -27.11 -9.31 5.85
N LEU A 402 -26.61 -8.12 6.20
CA LEU A 402 -25.62 -7.39 5.38
C LEU A 402 -24.32 -8.20 5.20
N VAL A 403 -23.81 -8.79 6.30
CA VAL A 403 -22.62 -9.66 6.25
C VAL A 403 -22.89 -10.89 5.38
N GLN A 404 -24.04 -11.55 5.54
CA GLN A 404 -24.45 -12.70 4.73
C GLN A 404 -24.56 -12.37 3.24
N VAL A 405 -25.10 -11.20 2.90
CA VAL A 405 -25.18 -10.71 1.52
C VAL A 405 -23.79 -10.55 0.91
N LEU A 406 -22.84 -9.94 1.64
CA LEU A 406 -21.48 -9.75 1.13
C LEU A 406 -20.68 -11.04 1.01
N ILE A 407 -20.84 -11.98 1.96
CA ILE A 407 -20.27 -13.32 1.82
C ILE A 407 -20.74 -13.96 0.52
N GLN A 408 -22.04 -13.83 0.17
CA GLN A 408 -22.57 -14.37 -1.08
C GLN A 408 -22.10 -13.61 -2.33
N VAL A 409 -21.93 -12.28 -2.25
CA VAL A 409 -21.34 -11.45 -3.32
C VAL A 409 -19.95 -11.98 -3.70
N ASP A 410 -19.14 -12.28 -2.70
CA ASP A 410 -17.73 -12.63 -2.87
C ASP A 410 -17.45 -14.13 -2.99
N ARG A 411 -18.38 -15.00 -2.56
CA ARG A 411 -18.26 -16.45 -2.77
C ARG A 411 -18.16 -16.85 -4.24
N ALA A 412 -18.64 -15.98 -5.13
CA ALA A 412 -18.57 -16.17 -6.57
C ALA A 412 -17.38 -15.42 -7.24
N THR A 413 -16.50 -14.83 -6.43
CA THR A 413 -15.20 -14.28 -6.83
C THR A 413 -14.15 -15.38 -6.69
N ALA A 414 -13.26 -15.53 -7.67
CA ALA A 414 -12.24 -16.58 -7.61
C ALA A 414 -11.25 -16.29 -6.47
N GLY A 415 -10.72 -17.31 -5.79
CA GLY A 415 -9.89 -17.13 -4.58
C GLY A 415 -8.56 -16.39 -4.77
N ASN A 416 -8.21 -16.01 -6.01
CA ASN A 416 -7.06 -15.19 -6.36
C ASN A 416 -7.42 -13.77 -6.83
N GLU A 417 -8.70 -13.44 -6.93
CA GLU A 417 -9.20 -12.11 -7.29
C GLU A 417 -9.53 -11.29 -6.02
N PRO A 418 -9.31 -9.97 -6.05
CA PRO A 418 -9.65 -9.12 -4.92
C PRO A 418 -11.18 -9.07 -4.70
N LEU A 419 -11.60 -9.02 -3.44
CA LEU A 419 -13.01 -9.09 -3.06
C LEU A 419 -13.77 -7.85 -3.56
N LEU A 420 -14.97 -8.02 -4.10
CA LEU A 420 -15.80 -6.89 -4.54
C LEU A 420 -16.33 -6.08 -3.35
N SER A 421 -16.48 -6.71 -2.18
CA SER A 421 -16.84 -6.00 -0.95
C SER A 421 -15.77 -5.01 -0.46
N SER A 422 -14.54 -5.07 -0.97
CA SER A 422 -13.50 -4.06 -0.68
C SER A 422 -13.91 -2.65 -1.12
N LEU A 423 -14.64 -2.52 -2.25
CA LEU A 423 -15.17 -1.25 -2.74
C LEU A 423 -16.19 -0.61 -1.80
N LEU A 424 -16.91 -1.45 -1.05
CA LEU A 424 -17.89 -1.03 -0.07
C LEU A 424 -17.22 -0.69 1.26
N ALA A 425 -16.27 -1.52 1.69
CA ALA A 425 -15.49 -1.30 2.89
C ALA A 425 -14.65 0.00 2.79
N ALA A 426 -14.03 0.27 1.64
CA ALA A 426 -13.28 1.51 1.43
C ALA A 426 -14.18 2.77 1.35
N GLY A 427 -15.44 2.63 0.92
CA GLY A 427 -16.39 3.74 0.86
C GLY A 427 -17.17 3.99 2.16
N ASP A 428 -17.10 3.07 3.12
CA ASP A 428 -17.71 3.17 4.44
C ASP A 428 -16.77 2.59 5.52
N PRO A 429 -15.90 3.44 6.11
CA PRO A 429 -14.94 3.00 7.12
C PRO A 429 -15.60 2.36 8.35
N HIS A 430 -16.78 2.85 8.77
CA HIS A 430 -17.48 2.28 9.91
C HIS A 430 -17.93 0.85 9.61
N PHE A 431 -18.33 0.59 8.37
CA PHE A 431 -18.66 -0.74 7.90
C PHE A 431 -17.42 -1.64 7.79
N ALA A 432 -16.29 -1.12 7.30
CA ALA A 432 -15.03 -1.85 7.19
C ALA A 432 -14.58 -2.45 8.53
N HIS A 433 -14.48 -1.61 9.56
CA HIS A 433 -13.93 -2.02 10.86
C HIS A 433 -14.81 -3.05 11.59
N GLN A 434 -16.14 -3.00 11.42
CA GLN A 434 -17.07 -3.89 12.13
C GLN A 434 -17.45 -5.16 11.37
N TYR A 435 -17.57 -5.10 10.04
CA TYR A 435 -18.25 -6.14 9.27
C TYR A 435 -17.36 -6.78 8.20
N TYR A 436 -16.41 -6.05 7.61
CA TYR A 436 -15.56 -6.59 6.56
C TYR A 436 -14.67 -7.74 7.06
N ARG A 437 -14.07 -7.63 8.26
CA ARG A 437 -13.30 -8.73 8.88
C ARG A 437 -14.12 -10.02 9.00
N ARG A 438 -15.42 -9.91 9.31
CA ARG A 438 -16.32 -11.08 9.40
C ARG A 438 -16.62 -11.70 8.04
N VAL A 439 -16.70 -10.88 6.98
CA VAL A 439 -16.87 -11.36 5.60
C VAL A 439 -15.61 -12.11 5.16
N VAL A 440 -14.42 -11.54 5.38
CA VAL A 440 -13.13 -12.14 5.02
C VAL A 440 -12.90 -13.45 5.78
N ALA A 441 -13.14 -13.47 7.09
CA ALA A 441 -13.03 -14.68 7.91
C ALA A 441 -14.00 -15.78 7.47
N ALA A 442 -15.25 -15.43 7.10
CA ALA A 442 -16.23 -16.40 6.59
C ALA A 442 -15.87 -16.97 5.20
N LEU A 443 -15.01 -16.29 4.45
CA LEU A 443 -14.45 -16.77 3.18
C LEU A 443 -13.14 -17.57 3.36
N GLY A 444 -12.69 -17.74 4.61
CA GLY A 444 -11.45 -18.46 4.93
C GLY A 444 -10.18 -17.67 4.63
N LEU A 445 -10.28 -16.35 4.52
CA LEU A 445 -9.16 -15.44 4.29
C LEU A 445 -8.76 -14.76 5.62
N GLU A 446 -7.49 -14.39 5.76
CA GLU A 446 -6.99 -13.64 6.92
C GLU A 446 -7.09 -12.12 6.65
N ALA A 447 -7.57 -11.37 7.63
CA ALA A 447 -7.61 -9.91 7.62
C ALA A 447 -6.74 -9.38 8.77
N PRO A 448 -6.05 -8.23 8.61
CA PRO A 448 -5.36 -7.59 9.71
C PRO A 448 -6.31 -7.23 10.87
N ASP A 449 -5.86 -7.48 12.09
CA ASP A 449 -6.59 -7.12 13.31
C ASP A 449 -6.53 -5.62 13.59
N ASP A 450 -5.48 -4.95 13.11
CA ASP A 450 -5.30 -3.50 13.22
C ASP A 450 -6.12 -2.75 12.15
N ASP A 451 -6.69 -1.60 12.54
CA ASP A 451 -7.60 -0.81 11.71
C ASP A 451 -6.88 0.01 10.63
N GLU A 452 -5.61 0.35 10.84
CA GLU A 452 -4.75 1.03 9.89
C GLU A 452 -4.24 0.03 8.86
N ASP A 453 -3.72 -1.12 9.30
CA ASP A 453 -3.30 -2.21 8.40
C ASP A 453 -4.46 -2.74 7.54
N LEU A 454 -5.68 -2.82 8.12
CA LEU A 454 -6.87 -3.22 7.38
C LEU A 454 -7.20 -2.22 6.27
N ARG A 455 -6.97 -0.93 6.50
CA ARG A 455 -7.23 0.11 5.51
C ARG A 455 -6.25 0.03 4.35
N ASP A 456 -4.97 -0.19 4.63
CA ASP A 456 -3.94 -0.33 3.60
C ASP A 456 -4.22 -1.54 2.70
N VAL A 457 -4.62 -2.67 3.29
CA VAL A 457 -5.06 -3.85 2.55
C VAL A 457 -6.28 -3.56 1.69
N LEU A 458 -7.27 -2.84 2.24
CA LEU A 458 -8.48 -2.45 1.51
C LEU A 458 -8.17 -1.53 0.33
N GLU A 459 -7.26 -0.56 0.50
CA GLU A 459 -6.86 0.35 -0.57
C GLU A 459 -6.16 -0.42 -1.71
N ALA A 460 -5.23 -1.31 -1.37
CA ALA A 460 -4.56 -2.18 -2.35
C ALA A 460 -5.55 -3.11 -3.09
N ASP A 461 -6.53 -3.67 -2.38
CA ASP A 461 -7.58 -4.50 -2.98
C ASP A 461 -8.49 -3.69 -3.91
N VAL A 462 -8.85 -2.46 -3.54
CA VAL A 462 -9.65 -1.55 -4.38
C VAL A 462 -8.92 -1.20 -5.67
N GLU A 463 -7.62 -0.91 -5.61
CA GLU A 463 -6.81 -0.65 -6.81
C GLU A 463 -6.74 -1.85 -7.73
N ARG A 464 -6.60 -3.06 -7.17
CA ARG A 464 -6.63 -4.31 -7.94
C ARG A 464 -8.00 -4.55 -8.56
N VAL A 465 -9.09 -4.34 -7.83
CA VAL A 465 -10.46 -4.44 -8.37
C VAL A 465 -10.64 -3.47 -9.54
N PHE A 466 -10.20 -2.22 -9.42
CA PHE A 466 -10.29 -1.25 -10.51
C PHE A 466 -9.47 -1.65 -11.74
N THR A 467 -8.31 -2.26 -11.52
CA THR A 467 -7.44 -2.73 -12.61
C THR A 467 -8.07 -3.92 -13.34
N ASP A 468 -8.56 -4.91 -12.59
CA ASP A 468 -9.14 -6.14 -13.14
C ASP A 468 -10.47 -5.88 -13.88
N TRP A 469 -11.25 -4.92 -13.41
CA TRP A 469 -12.56 -4.56 -13.99
C TRP A 469 -12.48 -3.44 -15.04
N ARG A 470 -11.30 -2.86 -15.31
CA ARG A 470 -11.11 -1.88 -16.38
C ARG A 470 -11.39 -2.46 -17.78
N PHE A 471 -11.16 -3.76 -17.95
CA PHE A 471 -11.23 -4.45 -19.24
C PHE A 471 -12.30 -5.57 -19.30
N ARG A 472 -13.13 -5.71 -18.26
CA ARG A 472 -14.23 -6.68 -18.15
C ARG A 472 -15.59 -5.99 -18.18
#